data_AF-A0A2H9PJ68-F1
#
_entry.id   AF-A0A2H9PJ68-F1
#
_cell.length_a   1.000
_cell.length_b   1.000
_cell.length_c   1.000
_cell.angle_alpha   90.00
_cell.angle_beta   90.00
_cell.angle_gamma   90.00
#
_symmetry.space_group_name_H-M   'P 1'
#
loop_
_entity.id
_entity.type
_entity.pdbx_description
1 polymer ?
#
loop_
_entity_poly.entity_id
_entity_poly.type
_entity_poly.pdbx_seq_one_letter_code
_entity_poly.pdbx_strand_id
1 'polypeptide(L)'
;MKLKLLDPEFKPRLYQELIASTAIKKNTICILPTGLGKTHVSILVAAYRLEKFPESKILMLAPTRPLVNQHMKVFKKYLIGKDEDFISLTGKIHANDRKILYQNGKIFFATPQLIKNDVENKILDLKDVKLLVVDECHRSMKNYAYTSIVDEYVKTNSDPLVLGLTASPGGIEDKIEEVKKNLHAEAVEIRTEKDADVSPYVQETKVEKVFVELPKEFREIKETLEKIYNQKIYDLIRAKVIPSTKISKKELLVAQLELGRIYNQNKDWQALKAIISCAQAIKVGHAIELIETQGVSVLTQYLTKLTKDKQSSATRRLLEDYRIKKAIELTEKLNEKRVEHPKLEELLKIVNNEVKKKPNAKIIVFANYRDSVEKIAKSLEKNGIEAREFYGQAKKSGKGLSQKGQIEIINEFELNLFNVLVATSVAEEGLSIPAVDIVIFYEPVASEIRTIQRRGRTGRTEAGRVIFLITKNTRDEWYYWSAYNKEKRMNRILKGLKEGDYKQKKTITDFVRK
;
A
#
# COMPACT_ATOMS: atom_id res chain seq x y z
N MET A 1 -6.85 -6.30 34.93
CA MET A 1 -5.43 -6.66 35.22
C MET A 1 -4.70 -5.35 35.50
N LYS A 2 -4.12 -5.14 36.68
CA LYS A 2 -3.44 -3.86 36.99
C LYS A 2 -1.95 -3.99 36.68
N LEU A 3 -1.59 -3.73 35.43
CA LEU A 3 -0.20 -3.70 34.97
C LEU A 3 0.48 -2.44 35.53
N LYS A 4 1.61 -2.63 36.21
CA LYS A 4 2.40 -1.57 36.87
C LYS A 4 3.28 -0.80 35.90
N LEU A 5 3.63 -1.38 34.75
CA LEU A 5 4.47 -0.74 33.73
C LEU A 5 3.69 0.17 32.76
N LEU A 6 2.40 0.37 32.98
CA LEU A 6 1.59 1.26 32.15
C LEU A 6 1.53 2.65 32.76
N ASP A 7 1.67 3.67 31.92
CA ASP A 7 1.47 5.05 32.31
C ASP A 7 0.03 5.27 32.83
N PRO A 8 -0.19 6.04 33.91
CA PRO A 8 -1.53 6.31 34.44
C PRO A 8 -2.51 6.96 33.46
N GLU A 9 -2.03 7.70 32.45
CA GLU A 9 -2.85 8.27 31.38
C GLU A 9 -3.28 7.23 30.34
N PHE A 10 -2.66 6.05 30.32
CA PHE A 10 -2.99 4.99 29.38
C PHE A 10 -4.33 4.32 29.75
N LYS A 11 -5.38 4.70 29.02
CA LYS A 11 -6.74 4.17 29.18
C LYS A 11 -7.09 3.26 28.00
N PRO A 12 -6.78 1.95 28.07
CA PRO A 12 -7.15 1.02 27.00
C PRO A 12 -8.67 0.85 26.95
N ARG A 13 -9.20 0.62 25.74
CA ARG A 13 -10.61 0.30 25.54
C ARG A 13 -10.84 -1.18 25.82
N LEU A 14 -12.04 -1.56 26.26
CA LEU A 14 -12.38 -2.94 26.64
C LEU A 14 -11.98 -3.97 25.56
N TYR A 15 -12.30 -3.72 24.28
CA TYR A 15 -11.91 -4.64 23.22
C TYR A 15 -10.39 -4.80 23.08
N GLN A 16 -9.60 -3.76 23.37
CA GLN A 16 -8.13 -3.84 23.34
C GLN A 16 -7.62 -4.72 24.48
N GLU A 17 -8.21 -4.63 25.66
CA GLU A 17 -7.90 -5.50 26.80
C GLU A 17 -8.30 -6.95 26.54
N LEU A 18 -9.46 -7.18 25.93
CA LEU A 18 -9.92 -8.52 25.56
C LEU A 18 -8.97 -9.17 24.55
N ILE A 19 -8.60 -8.45 23.49
CA ILE A 19 -7.61 -8.93 22.51
C ILE A 19 -6.26 -9.22 23.19
N ALA A 20 -5.81 -8.31 24.06
CA ALA A 20 -4.55 -8.49 24.79
C ALA A 20 -4.62 -9.74 25.71
N SER A 21 -5.76 -10.01 26.35
CA SER A 21 -5.95 -11.17 27.23
C SER A 21 -5.81 -12.52 26.50
N THR A 22 -6.16 -12.58 25.22
CA THR A 22 -5.87 -13.71 24.34
C THR A 22 -4.39 -13.72 23.96
N ALA A 23 -3.88 -12.57 23.51
CA ALA A 23 -2.52 -12.41 23.01
C ALA A 23 -1.42 -12.64 24.05
N ILE A 24 -1.69 -12.52 25.35
CA ILE A 24 -0.71 -12.85 26.41
C ILE A 24 -0.54 -14.36 26.64
N LYS A 25 -1.45 -15.19 26.12
CA LYS A 25 -1.48 -16.65 26.37
C LYS A 25 -0.91 -17.46 25.21
N LYS A 26 -1.00 -16.95 23.98
CA LYS A 26 -0.66 -17.69 22.75
C LYS A 26 -0.37 -16.76 21.59
N ASN A 27 0.33 -17.28 20.59
CA ASN A 27 0.64 -16.53 19.38
C ASN A 27 -0.65 -16.09 18.69
N THR A 28 -0.81 -14.79 18.46
CA THR A 28 -2.09 -14.20 18.10
C THR A 28 -1.96 -13.24 16.92
N ILE A 29 -2.87 -13.34 15.95
CA ILE A 29 -3.09 -12.32 14.93
C ILE A 29 -4.25 -11.44 15.37
N CYS A 30 -3.98 -10.15 15.56
CA CYS A 30 -4.98 -9.12 15.83
C CYS A 30 -5.34 -8.41 14.52
N ILE A 31 -6.59 -8.60 14.10
CA ILE A 31 -7.21 -7.92 12.97
C ILE A 31 -8.13 -6.85 13.51
N LEU A 32 -7.69 -5.60 13.44
CA LEU A 32 -8.40 -4.46 14.01
C LEU A 32 -8.35 -3.27 13.04
N PRO A 33 -9.47 -2.61 12.70
CA PRO A 33 -9.51 -1.47 11.79
C PRO A 33 -8.49 -0.37 12.11
N THR A 34 -8.16 0.42 11.08
CA THR A 34 -7.27 1.57 11.20
C THR A 34 -7.83 2.59 12.19
N GLY A 35 -6.96 3.26 12.95
CA GLY A 35 -7.36 4.26 13.95
C GLY A 35 -7.85 3.71 15.30
N LEU A 36 -8.08 2.40 15.44
CA LEU A 36 -8.59 1.80 16.68
C LEU A 36 -7.52 1.36 17.70
N GLY A 37 -6.27 1.79 17.51
CA GLY A 37 -5.20 1.60 18.51
C GLY A 37 -4.56 0.21 18.53
N LYS A 38 -4.22 -0.38 17.37
CA LYS A 38 -3.43 -1.64 17.30
C LYS A 38 -2.16 -1.60 18.14
N THR A 39 -1.43 -0.48 18.12
CA THR A 39 -0.22 -0.28 18.94
C THR A 39 -0.52 -0.30 20.46
N HIS A 40 -1.73 0.06 20.88
CA HIS A 40 -2.12 0.01 22.30
C HIS A 40 -2.24 -1.45 22.77
N VAL A 41 -2.74 -2.35 21.91
CA VAL A 41 -2.75 -3.79 22.17
C VAL A 41 -1.33 -4.32 22.37
N SER A 42 -0.37 -3.93 21.51
CA SER A 42 1.03 -4.35 21.70
C SER A 42 1.67 -3.81 22.97
N ILE A 43 1.29 -2.61 23.42
CA ILE A 43 1.79 -2.04 24.69
C ILE A 43 1.27 -2.86 25.88
N LEU A 44 -0.02 -3.23 25.89
CA LEU A 44 -0.60 -4.09 26.93
C LEU A 44 0.14 -5.43 27.04
N VAL A 45 0.40 -6.08 25.89
CA VAL A 45 1.10 -7.36 25.85
C VAL A 45 2.58 -7.19 26.24
N ALA A 46 3.24 -6.12 25.81
CA ALA A 46 4.63 -5.82 26.18
C ALA A 46 4.78 -5.57 27.69
N ALA A 47 3.90 -4.76 28.29
CA ALA A 47 3.89 -4.51 29.73
C ALA A 47 3.76 -5.80 30.53
N TYR A 48 2.81 -6.66 30.15
CA TYR A 48 2.66 -7.98 30.78
C TYR A 48 3.92 -8.84 30.67
N ARG A 49 4.53 -8.90 29.48
CA ARG A 49 5.72 -9.73 29.25
C ARG A 49 6.94 -9.23 30.01
N LEU A 50 7.13 -7.90 30.10
CA LEU A 50 8.20 -7.31 30.90
C LEU A 50 7.98 -7.49 32.39
N GLU A 51 6.74 -7.46 32.89
CA GLU A 51 6.46 -7.78 34.30
C GLU A 51 6.71 -9.26 34.63
N LYS A 52 6.37 -10.16 33.71
CA LYS A 52 6.63 -11.60 33.86
C LYS A 52 8.10 -11.96 33.69
N PHE A 53 8.82 -11.25 32.81
CA PHE A 53 10.23 -11.48 32.49
C PHE A 53 11.01 -10.15 32.49
N PRO A 54 11.41 -9.62 33.66
CA PRO A 54 12.00 -8.28 33.79
C PRO A 54 13.28 -8.04 33.00
N GLU A 55 14.11 -9.07 32.82
CA GLU A 55 15.39 -9.01 32.09
C GLU A 55 15.23 -9.37 30.61
N SER A 56 14.00 -9.56 30.14
CA SER A 56 13.74 -9.90 28.74
C SER A 56 13.69 -8.68 27.83
N LYS A 57 13.75 -8.97 26.53
CA LYS A 57 13.67 -7.99 25.46
C LYS A 57 12.33 -8.10 24.72
N ILE A 58 11.87 -6.98 24.20
CA ILE A 58 10.71 -6.87 23.32
C ILE A 58 11.19 -6.40 21.96
N LEU A 59 10.75 -7.05 20.89
CA LEU A 59 11.08 -6.68 19.53
C LEU A 59 9.83 -6.32 18.75
N MET A 60 9.73 -5.07 18.29
CA MET A 60 8.65 -4.59 17.43
C MET A 60 9.16 -4.32 16.02
N LEU A 61 8.65 -5.10 15.07
CA LEU A 61 8.97 -4.98 13.67
C LEU A 61 7.91 -4.16 12.94
N ALA A 62 8.34 -3.21 12.11
CA ALA A 62 7.44 -2.50 11.21
C ALA A 62 8.06 -2.34 9.81
N PRO A 63 7.25 -2.27 8.72
CA PRO A 63 7.77 -2.35 7.36
C PRO A 63 8.68 -1.19 6.94
N THR A 64 8.58 -0.05 7.63
CA THR A 64 9.28 1.19 7.25
C THR A 64 9.85 1.90 8.48
N ARG A 65 10.92 2.70 8.25
CA ARG A 65 11.56 3.49 9.32
C ARG A 65 10.63 4.51 10.00
N PRO A 66 9.73 5.22 9.31
CA PRO A 66 8.89 6.19 10.01
C PRO A 66 7.80 5.49 10.85
N LEU A 67 7.34 4.27 10.50
CA LEU A 67 6.48 3.46 11.39
C LEU A 67 7.24 2.99 12.63
N VAL A 68 8.48 2.55 12.47
CA VAL A 68 9.39 2.20 13.59
C VAL A 68 9.45 3.36 14.60
N ASN A 69 9.73 4.57 14.12
CA ASN A 69 9.79 5.75 14.98
C ASN A 69 8.44 6.12 15.59
N GLN A 70 7.35 5.98 14.83
CA GLN A 70 5.99 6.24 15.31
C GLN A 70 5.63 5.31 16.47
N HIS A 71 5.85 4.00 16.31
CA HIS A 71 5.57 3.03 17.35
C HIS A 71 6.43 3.29 18.59
N MET A 72 7.72 3.59 18.41
CA MET A 72 8.61 3.95 19.52
C MET A 72 8.09 5.16 20.31
N LYS A 73 7.62 6.22 19.64
CA LYS A 73 7.03 7.39 20.31
C LYS A 73 5.80 7.03 21.14
N VAL A 74 4.92 6.19 20.61
CA VAL A 74 3.69 5.76 21.32
C VAL A 74 4.04 4.86 22.50
N PHE A 75 5.04 3.98 22.36
CA PHE A 75 5.55 3.14 23.45
C PHE A 75 6.18 3.99 24.55
N LYS A 76 7.08 4.92 24.21
CA LYS A 76 7.68 5.85 25.18
C LYS A 76 6.65 6.67 25.96
N LYS A 77 5.53 7.00 25.32
CA LYS A 77 4.44 7.76 25.96
C LYS A 77 3.70 6.94 27.02
N TYR A 78 3.48 5.64 26.79
CA TYR A 78 2.50 4.87 27.57
C TYR A 78 3.07 3.67 28.33
N LEU A 79 4.32 3.31 28.08
CA LEU A 79 5.02 2.25 28.80
C LEU A 79 6.11 2.90 29.67
N ILE A 80 6.05 2.66 30.97
CA ILE A 80 7.00 3.19 31.95
C ILE A 80 8.35 2.48 31.77
N GLY A 81 9.41 3.25 31.55
CA GLY A 81 10.78 2.77 31.38
C GLY A 81 11.76 3.94 31.24
N LYS A 82 13.07 3.67 31.28
CA LYS A 82 14.08 4.69 31.02
C LYS A 82 14.13 5.01 29.53
N ASP A 83 14.49 6.24 29.17
CA ASP A 83 14.57 6.64 27.76
C ASP A 83 15.52 5.77 26.91
N GLU A 84 16.56 5.25 27.55
CA GLU A 84 17.58 4.35 26.99
C GLU A 84 17.05 2.93 26.72
N ASP A 85 15.97 2.52 27.39
CA ASP A 85 15.37 1.20 27.20
C ASP A 85 14.72 1.05 25.81
N PHE A 86 14.34 2.17 25.17
CA PHE A 86 13.62 2.22 23.91
C PHE A 86 14.56 2.58 22.75
N ILE A 87 14.89 1.59 21.92
CA ILE A 87 15.92 1.72 20.90
C ILE A 87 15.31 1.55 19.50
N SER A 88 15.40 2.59 18.68
CA SER A 88 15.10 2.51 17.24
C SER A 88 16.35 2.14 16.45
N LEU A 89 16.34 0.95 15.86
CA LEU A 89 17.45 0.44 15.07
C LEU A 89 17.33 0.84 13.61
N THR A 90 18.42 1.38 13.07
CA THR A 90 18.50 1.76 11.66
C THR A 90 19.76 1.19 11.03
N GLY A 91 19.71 0.91 9.72
CA GLY A 91 20.89 0.47 8.97
C GLY A 91 22.01 1.51 8.83
N LYS A 92 21.89 2.69 9.47
CA LYS A 92 22.98 3.67 9.58
C LYS A 92 23.87 3.43 10.79
N ILE A 93 23.38 2.72 11.80
CA ILE A 93 24.13 2.36 13.01
C ILE A 93 25.06 1.19 12.65
N HIS A 94 26.34 1.23 13.01
CA HIS A 94 27.26 0.13 12.68
C HIS A 94 26.94 -1.14 13.47
N ALA A 95 27.37 -2.30 12.94
CA ALA A 95 27.05 -3.61 13.53
C ALA A 95 27.51 -3.74 14.99
N ASN A 96 28.72 -3.27 15.31
CA ASN A 96 29.26 -3.31 16.67
C ASN A 96 28.44 -2.44 17.63
N ASP A 97 28.06 -1.24 17.21
CA ASP A 97 27.21 -0.36 18.01
C ASP A 97 25.83 -0.99 18.24
N ARG A 98 25.25 -1.63 17.21
CA ARG A 98 23.98 -2.38 17.37
C ARG A 98 24.12 -3.50 18.40
N LYS A 99 25.23 -4.23 18.41
CA LYS A 99 25.50 -5.28 19.41
C LYS A 99 25.50 -4.73 20.84
N ILE A 100 26.11 -3.56 21.06
CA ILE A 100 26.10 -2.87 22.36
C ILE A 100 24.68 -2.43 22.73
N LEU A 101 23.94 -1.85 21.78
CA LEU A 101 22.54 -1.46 21.99
C LEU A 101 21.67 -2.66 22.37
N TYR A 102 21.87 -3.83 21.74
CA TYR A 102 21.15 -5.05 22.09
C TYR A 102 21.47 -5.57 23.51
N GLN A 103 22.62 -5.24 24.08
CA GLN A 103 22.99 -5.63 25.44
C GLN A 103 22.34 -4.72 26.48
N ASN A 104 22.23 -3.42 26.19
CA ASN A 104 21.79 -2.42 27.17
C ASN A 104 20.30 -2.07 27.08
N GLY A 105 19.66 -2.26 25.93
CA GLY A 105 18.25 -1.92 25.73
C GLY A 105 17.29 -3.05 26.07
N LYS A 106 16.01 -2.69 26.28
CA LYS A 106 14.92 -3.64 26.53
C LYS A 106 13.91 -3.73 25.39
N ILE A 107 13.66 -2.64 24.68
CA ILE A 107 12.57 -2.54 23.70
C ILE A 107 13.13 -2.01 22.38
N PHE A 108 13.10 -2.87 21.37
CA PHE A 108 13.72 -2.61 20.08
C PHE A 108 12.67 -2.40 19.00
N PHE A 109 12.80 -1.32 18.24
CA PHE A 109 11.96 -1.01 17.09
C PHE A 109 12.81 -1.05 15.84
N ALA A 110 12.42 -1.86 14.85
CA ALA A 110 13.27 -2.08 13.69
C ALA A 110 12.51 -2.46 12.41
N THR A 111 13.14 -2.19 11.27
CA THR A 111 12.68 -2.76 9.99
C THR A 111 13.10 -4.22 9.88
N PRO A 112 12.27 -5.10 9.30
CA PRO A 112 12.53 -6.54 9.34
C PRO A 112 13.80 -6.95 8.61
N GLN A 113 14.18 -6.30 7.51
CA GLN A 113 15.42 -6.66 6.81
C GLN A 113 16.67 -6.43 7.68
N LEU A 114 16.68 -5.42 8.54
CA LEU A 114 17.79 -5.17 9.45
C LEU A 114 17.93 -6.29 10.47
N ILE A 115 16.81 -6.66 11.11
CA ILE A 115 16.77 -7.74 12.10
C ILE A 115 17.11 -9.08 11.48
N LYS A 116 16.58 -9.39 10.30
CA LYS A 116 16.94 -10.61 9.56
C LYS A 116 18.46 -10.70 9.38
N ASN A 117 19.09 -9.64 8.88
CA ASN A 117 20.53 -9.60 8.71
C ASN A 117 21.27 -9.73 10.05
N ASP A 118 20.80 -9.10 11.13
CA ASP A 118 21.44 -9.15 12.44
C ASP A 118 21.36 -10.55 13.07
N VAL A 119 20.25 -11.26 12.88
CA VAL A 119 20.09 -12.65 13.32
C VAL A 119 20.98 -13.58 12.49
N GLU A 120 20.95 -13.46 11.15
CA GLU A 120 21.79 -14.28 10.25
C GLU A 120 23.29 -14.10 10.50
N ASN A 121 23.72 -12.88 10.83
CA ASN A 121 25.12 -12.57 11.15
C ASN A 121 25.49 -12.74 12.64
N LYS A 122 24.60 -13.32 13.45
CA LYS A 122 24.81 -13.55 14.90
C LYS A 122 25.16 -12.27 15.70
N ILE A 123 24.63 -11.13 15.25
CA ILE A 123 24.71 -9.85 15.96
C ILE A 123 23.63 -9.80 17.06
N LEU A 124 22.44 -10.37 16.77
CA LEU A 124 21.32 -10.49 17.71
C LEU A 124 20.99 -11.97 17.95
N ASP A 125 21.01 -12.39 19.22
CA ASP A 125 20.40 -13.65 19.65
C ASP A 125 18.96 -13.37 20.11
N LEU A 126 18.02 -14.18 19.65
CA LEU A 126 16.59 -14.03 19.94
C LEU A 126 16.16 -14.69 21.26
N LYS A 127 17.01 -15.46 21.95
CA LYS A 127 16.68 -16.18 23.20
C LYS A 127 16.16 -15.30 24.34
N ASP A 128 16.66 -14.07 24.43
CA ASP A 128 16.26 -13.11 25.46
C ASP A 128 14.98 -12.36 25.08
N VAL A 129 14.53 -12.47 23.83
CA VAL A 129 13.31 -11.81 23.35
C VAL A 129 12.10 -12.59 23.85
N LYS A 130 11.20 -11.94 24.58
CA LYS A 130 9.97 -12.58 25.11
C LYS A 130 8.70 -12.09 24.44
N LEU A 131 8.78 -11.13 23.52
CA LEU A 131 7.67 -10.75 22.67
C LEU A 131 8.20 -10.29 21.32
N LEU A 132 7.67 -10.87 20.25
CA LEU A 132 7.87 -10.42 18.87
C LEU A 132 6.56 -9.85 18.33
N VAL A 133 6.52 -8.52 18.17
CA VAL A 133 5.39 -7.81 17.55
C VAL A 133 5.69 -7.61 16.07
N VAL A 134 4.77 -8.03 15.20
CA VAL A 134 4.89 -7.88 13.74
C VAL A 134 3.79 -6.94 13.25
N ASP A 135 4.13 -5.69 12.98
CA ASP A 135 3.20 -4.71 12.40
C ASP A 135 3.01 -4.94 10.88
N GLU A 136 1.80 -4.67 10.41
CA GLU A 136 1.33 -5.02 9.05
C GLU A 136 1.62 -6.49 8.69
N CYS A 137 1.22 -7.38 9.60
CA CYS A 137 1.57 -8.80 9.58
C CYS A 137 1.04 -9.56 8.35
N HIS A 138 0.12 -8.96 7.58
CA HIS A 138 -0.33 -9.48 6.29
C HIS A 138 0.82 -9.60 5.25
N ARG A 139 2.00 -9.01 5.54
CA ARG A 139 3.22 -9.15 4.76
C ARG A 139 4.02 -10.41 5.04
N SER A 140 3.69 -11.17 6.09
CA SER A 140 4.36 -12.42 6.47
C SER A 140 4.03 -13.55 5.50
N MET A 141 4.46 -13.38 4.25
CA MET A 141 4.15 -14.21 3.10
C MET A 141 5.44 -14.51 2.35
N LYS A 142 5.56 -15.72 1.81
CA LYS A 142 6.69 -16.14 0.98
C LYS A 142 8.03 -15.85 1.68
N ASN A 143 8.97 -15.27 0.95
CA ASN A 143 10.33 -14.98 1.41
C ASN A 143 10.47 -13.57 2.04
N TYR A 144 9.37 -12.96 2.50
CA TYR A 144 9.46 -11.69 3.20
C TYR A 144 10.19 -11.85 4.54
N ALA A 145 11.00 -10.87 4.94
CA ALA A 145 11.89 -11.00 6.09
C ALA A 145 11.19 -11.37 7.42
N TYR A 146 9.90 -11.05 7.60
CA TYR A 146 9.12 -11.48 8.77
C TYR A 146 9.12 -13.00 8.95
N THR A 147 8.96 -13.78 7.87
CA THR A 147 8.77 -15.23 7.96
C THR A 147 9.99 -15.91 8.58
N SER A 148 11.19 -15.60 8.07
CA SER A 148 12.44 -16.16 8.60
C SER A 148 12.74 -15.72 10.04
N ILE A 149 12.40 -14.49 10.42
CA ILE A 149 12.64 -14.00 11.79
C ILE A 149 11.72 -14.71 12.78
N VAL A 150 10.44 -14.85 12.45
CA VAL A 150 9.47 -15.51 13.34
C VAL A 150 9.80 -16.99 13.48
N ASP A 151 10.14 -17.68 12.40
CA ASP A 151 10.56 -19.08 12.46
C ASP A 151 11.78 -19.28 13.37
N GLU A 152 12.80 -18.43 13.24
CA GLU A 152 13.98 -18.50 14.10
C GLU A 152 13.65 -18.15 15.56
N TYR A 153 12.80 -17.13 15.77
CA TYR A 153 12.33 -16.71 17.10
C TYR A 153 11.64 -17.85 17.85
N VAL A 154 10.69 -18.52 17.20
CA VAL A 154 9.91 -19.61 17.79
C VAL A 154 10.79 -20.83 18.06
N LYS A 155 11.75 -21.14 17.19
CA LYS A 155 12.68 -22.26 17.39
C LYS A 155 13.67 -22.05 18.54
N THR A 156 14.11 -20.81 18.75
CA THR A 156 15.18 -20.49 19.71
C THR A 156 14.68 -20.15 21.11
N ASN A 157 13.38 -19.91 21.28
CA ASN A 157 12.77 -19.53 22.56
C ASN A 157 11.99 -20.67 23.22
N SER A 158 12.09 -20.76 24.55
CA SER A 158 11.31 -21.69 25.37
C SER A 158 9.87 -21.22 25.65
N ASP A 159 9.61 -19.92 25.60
CA ASP A 159 8.29 -19.31 25.82
C ASP A 159 8.05 -18.20 24.77
N PRO A 160 8.03 -18.53 23.46
CA PRO A 160 7.86 -17.55 22.40
C PRO A 160 6.46 -16.95 22.45
N LEU A 161 6.36 -15.64 22.24
CA LEU A 161 5.08 -14.97 22.06
C LEU A 161 5.12 -14.03 20.85
N VAL A 162 4.31 -14.35 19.84
CA VAL A 162 4.20 -13.60 18.59
C VAL A 162 2.86 -12.87 18.54
N LEU A 163 2.90 -11.57 18.30
CA LEU A 163 1.71 -10.74 18.10
C LEU A 163 1.74 -10.10 16.70
N GLY A 164 0.93 -10.63 15.79
CA GLY A 164 0.73 -10.04 14.48
C GLY A 164 -0.35 -8.95 14.52
N LEU A 165 -0.07 -7.76 14.00
CA LEU A 165 -1.03 -6.66 13.92
C LEU A 165 -1.35 -6.35 12.45
N THR A 166 -2.63 -6.29 12.08
CA THR A 166 -3.04 -5.82 10.75
C THR A 166 -4.43 -5.19 10.77
N ALA A 167 -4.67 -4.22 9.88
CA ALA A 167 -6.03 -3.72 9.64
C ALA A 167 -6.82 -4.60 8.65
N SER A 168 -6.10 -5.32 7.81
CA SER A 168 -6.68 -6.07 6.70
C SER A 168 -5.73 -7.22 6.35
N PRO A 169 -6.14 -8.49 6.54
CA PRO A 169 -5.31 -9.63 6.17
C PRO A 169 -5.33 -9.91 4.65
N GLY A 170 -6.19 -9.21 3.89
CA GLY A 170 -6.40 -9.39 2.45
C GLY A 170 -7.62 -10.26 2.12
N GLY A 171 -8.09 -10.19 0.87
CA GLY A 171 -9.32 -10.88 0.42
C GLY A 171 -9.16 -12.31 -0.09
N ILE A 172 -8.11 -13.05 0.32
CA ILE A 172 -7.83 -14.41 -0.16
C ILE A 172 -7.52 -15.30 1.03
N GLU A 173 -8.33 -16.34 1.23
CA GLU A 173 -8.28 -17.24 2.37
C GLU A 173 -6.93 -17.96 2.51
N ASP A 174 -6.41 -18.55 1.43
CA ASP A 174 -5.09 -19.22 1.43
C ASP A 174 -3.97 -18.30 1.93
N LYS A 175 -4.08 -16.99 1.69
CA LYS A 175 -3.10 -16.03 2.19
C LYS A 175 -3.23 -15.81 3.69
N ILE A 176 -4.45 -15.81 4.23
CA ILE A 176 -4.69 -15.67 5.66
C ILE A 176 -4.12 -16.89 6.39
N GLU A 177 -4.35 -18.09 5.86
CA GLU A 177 -3.77 -19.33 6.39
C GLU A 177 -2.24 -19.36 6.25
N GLU A 178 -1.67 -18.87 5.14
CA GLU A 178 -0.22 -18.73 4.99
C GLU A 178 0.36 -17.76 6.04
N VAL A 179 -0.27 -16.60 6.28
CA VAL A 179 0.14 -15.67 7.34
C VAL A 179 0.03 -16.32 8.72
N LYS A 180 -1.07 -17.02 9.01
CA LYS A 180 -1.29 -17.72 10.28
C LYS A 180 -0.18 -18.75 10.53
N LYS A 181 0.14 -19.56 9.52
CA LYS A 181 1.25 -20.52 9.57
C LYS A 181 2.59 -19.84 9.81
N ASN A 182 2.93 -18.83 9.01
CA ASN A 182 4.23 -18.15 9.08
C ASN A 182 4.41 -17.34 10.38
N LEU A 183 3.33 -16.98 11.06
CA LEU A 183 3.37 -16.32 12.37
C LEU A 183 3.25 -17.30 13.54
N HIS A 184 3.15 -18.61 13.28
CA HIS A 184 2.85 -19.65 14.26
C HIS A 184 1.63 -19.30 15.12
N ALA A 185 0.61 -18.67 14.52
CA ALA A 185 -0.51 -18.11 15.24
C ALA A 185 -1.56 -19.19 15.58
N GLU A 186 -1.87 -19.28 16.87
CA GLU A 186 -2.85 -20.21 17.45
C GLU A 186 -4.22 -19.55 17.66
N ALA A 187 -4.25 -18.21 17.66
CA ALA A 187 -5.48 -17.43 17.75
C ALA A 187 -5.51 -16.32 16.69
N VAL A 188 -6.73 -16.01 16.25
CA VAL A 188 -7.02 -14.85 15.41
C VAL A 188 -8.12 -14.06 16.10
N GLU A 189 -7.74 -12.91 16.66
CA GLU A 189 -8.66 -11.96 17.25
C GLU A 189 -9.11 -10.98 16.17
N ILE A 190 -10.39 -11.05 15.80
CA ILE A 190 -10.95 -10.22 14.74
C ILE A 190 -11.91 -9.22 15.37
N ARG A 191 -11.76 -7.95 15.01
CA ARG A 191 -12.78 -6.93 15.19
C ARG A 191 -13.05 -6.20 13.86
N THR A 192 -14.28 -5.79 13.66
CA THR A 192 -14.79 -5.03 12.52
C THR A 192 -15.43 -3.76 13.04
N GLU A 193 -15.58 -2.76 12.18
CA GLU A 193 -16.23 -1.48 12.54
C GLU A 193 -17.67 -1.64 13.04
N LYS A 194 -18.31 -2.79 12.76
CA LYS A 194 -19.69 -3.09 13.15
C LYS A 194 -19.83 -3.85 14.46
N ASP A 195 -18.74 -4.31 15.07
CA ASP A 195 -18.85 -5.04 16.33
C ASP A 195 -19.33 -4.11 17.45
N ALA A 196 -20.13 -4.63 18.38
CA ALA A 196 -20.74 -3.84 19.45
C ALA A 196 -19.70 -3.18 20.37
N ASP A 197 -18.56 -3.83 20.60
CA ASP A 197 -17.46 -3.32 21.42
C ASP A 197 -16.56 -2.30 20.67
N VAL A 198 -16.71 -2.18 19.35
CA VAL A 198 -15.90 -1.30 18.50
C VAL A 198 -16.68 -0.13 17.91
N SER A 199 -17.92 -0.35 17.47
CA SER A 199 -18.76 0.65 16.82
C SER A 199 -18.92 1.98 17.58
N PRO A 200 -18.92 2.04 18.93
CA PRO A 200 -18.97 3.32 19.65
C PRO A 200 -17.74 4.22 19.42
N TYR A 201 -16.65 3.65 18.91
CA TYR A 201 -15.39 4.34 18.67
C TYR A 201 -15.09 4.59 17.19
N VAL A 202 -16.02 4.21 16.30
CA VAL A 202 -15.90 4.38 14.85
C VAL A 202 -16.83 5.50 14.43
N GLN A 203 -16.29 6.50 13.72
CA GLN A 203 -17.10 7.55 13.13
C GLN A 203 -17.55 7.15 11.73
N GLU A 204 -18.73 7.61 11.33
CA GLU A 204 -19.25 7.34 10.00
C GLU A 204 -18.36 7.98 8.93
N THR A 205 -18.03 7.21 7.90
CA THR A 205 -17.31 7.71 6.73
C THR A 205 -18.20 7.63 5.52
N LYS A 206 -18.58 8.78 4.97
CA LYS A 206 -19.39 8.85 3.75
C LYS A 206 -18.51 8.64 2.52
N VAL A 207 -18.81 7.59 1.75
CA VAL A 207 -18.11 7.27 0.50
C VAL A 207 -18.88 7.84 -0.70
N GLU A 208 -18.26 8.74 -1.45
CA GLU A 208 -18.80 9.39 -2.64
C GLU A 208 -18.02 8.92 -3.88
N LYS A 209 -18.73 8.69 -4.99
CA LYS A 209 -18.16 8.32 -6.28
C LYS A 209 -18.47 9.42 -7.27
N VAL A 210 -17.44 10.08 -7.78
CA VAL A 210 -17.57 11.10 -8.82
C VAL A 210 -17.09 10.48 -10.11
N PHE A 211 -18.04 10.20 -11.01
CA PHE A 211 -17.73 9.65 -12.32
C PHE A 211 -17.43 10.77 -13.31
N VAL A 212 -16.35 10.59 -14.06
CA VAL A 212 -15.90 11.53 -15.09
C VAL A 212 -15.91 10.82 -16.43
N GLU A 213 -16.42 11.49 -17.47
CA GLU A 213 -16.42 10.96 -18.83
C GLU A 213 -15.08 11.22 -19.51
N LEU A 214 -14.60 10.25 -20.29
CA LEU A 214 -13.41 10.44 -21.12
C LEU A 214 -13.81 11.27 -22.37
N PRO A 215 -13.17 12.43 -22.63
CA PRO A 215 -13.50 13.28 -23.78
C PRO A 215 -13.41 12.50 -25.10
N LYS A 216 -14.18 12.92 -26.10
CA LYS A 216 -14.27 12.19 -27.38
C LYS A 216 -12.90 12.03 -28.04
N GLU A 217 -12.07 13.06 -27.95
CA GLU A 217 -10.72 13.11 -28.51
C GLU A 217 -9.78 12.13 -27.79
N PHE A 218 -9.93 11.98 -26.47
CA PHE A 218 -9.17 11.01 -25.68
C PHE A 218 -9.61 9.57 -26.00
N ARG A 219 -10.92 9.37 -26.21
CA ARG A 219 -11.49 8.09 -26.65
C ARG A 219 -10.95 7.69 -28.02
N GLU A 220 -10.86 8.61 -28.98
CA GLU A 220 -10.30 8.30 -30.30
C GLU A 220 -8.83 7.84 -30.23
N ILE A 221 -8.01 8.51 -29.42
CA ILE A 221 -6.63 8.10 -29.17
C ILE A 221 -6.58 6.71 -28.52
N LYS A 222 -7.38 6.51 -27.47
CA LYS A 222 -7.48 5.23 -26.76
C LYS A 222 -7.88 4.10 -27.70
N GLU A 223 -8.95 4.24 -28.47
CA GLU A 223 -9.44 3.21 -29.40
C GLU A 223 -8.41 2.88 -30.48
N THR A 224 -7.67 3.90 -30.95
CA THR A 224 -6.58 3.70 -31.92
C THR A 224 -5.47 2.83 -31.32
N LEU A 225 -5.08 3.09 -30.07
CA LEU A 225 -4.08 2.29 -29.34
C LEU A 225 -4.60 0.89 -29.01
N GLU A 226 -5.87 0.75 -28.61
CA GLU A 226 -6.49 -0.54 -28.28
C GLU A 226 -6.52 -1.47 -29.49
N LYS A 227 -6.76 -0.96 -30.70
CA LYS A 227 -6.66 -1.76 -31.94
C LYS A 227 -5.28 -2.39 -32.12
N ILE A 228 -4.22 -1.65 -31.79
CA ILE A 228 -2.84 -2.15 -31.84
C ILE A 228 -2.64 -3.20 -30.73
N TYR A 229 -3.02 -2.86 -29.50
CA TYR A 229 -2.88 -3.74 -28.34
C TYR A 229 -3.57 -5.09 -28.57
N ASN A 230 -4.85 -5.06 -28.95
CA ASN A 230 -5.65 -6.26 -29.19
C ASN A 230 -5.04 -7.14 -30.28
N GLN A 231 -4.55 -6.55 -31.37
CA GLN A 231 -3.85 -7.32 -32.40
C GLN A 231 -2.63 -8.04 -31.83
N LYS A 232 -1.81 -7.39 -31.00
CA LYS A 232 -0.65 -8.06 -30.38
C LYS A 232 -1.05 -9.16 -29.42
N ILE A 233 -2.13 -8.97 -28.67
CA ILE A 233 -2.70 -10.04 -27.82
C ILE A 233 -3.16 -11.22 -28.68
N TYR A 234 -3.88 -10.99 -29.78
CA TYR A 234 -4.29 -12.07 -30.70
C TYR A 234 -3.09 -12.76 -31.38
N ASP A 235 -2.04 -12.03 -31.74
CA ASP A 235 -0.80 -12.61 -32.26
C ASP A 235 -0.18 -13.60 -31.25
N LEU A 236 -0.17 -13.24 -29.96
CA LEU A 236 0.36 -14.08 -28.88
C LEU A 236 -0.52 -15.30 -28.59
N ILE A 237 -1.85 -15.15 -28.68
CA ILE A 237 -2.79 -16.29 -28.56
C ILE A 237 -2.57 -17.27 -29.72
N ARG A 238 -2.47 -16.79 -30.96
CA ARG A 238 -2.21 -17.62 -32.14
C ARG A 238 -0.87 -18.36 -32.04
N ALA A 239 0.13 -17.72 -31.47
CA ALA A 239 1.42 -18.32 -31.18
C ALA A 239 1.42 -19.24 -29.93
N LYS A 240 0.25 -19.48 -29.30
CA LYS A 240 0.08 -20.30 -28.08
C LYS A 240 0.94 -19.85 -26.90
N VAL A 241 1.31 -18.57 -26.86
CA VAL A 241 2.11 -17.98 -25.77
C VAL A 241 1.23 -17.65 -24.57
N ILE A 242 0.01 -17.18 -24.82
CA ILE A 242 -0.98 -16.84 -23.79
C ILE A 242 -2.31 -17.53 -24.10
N PRO A 243 -3.10 -17.89 -23.07
CA PRO A 243 -4.30 -18.68 -23.24
C PRO A 243 -5.55 -17.86 -23.61
N SER A 244 -5.57 -16.56 -23.33
CA SER A 244 -6.75 -15.72 -23.54
C SER A 244 -6.40 -14.23 -23.68
N THR A 245 -7.42 -13.42 -24.00
CA THR A 245 -7.31 -11.96 -24.07
C THR A 245 -7.23 -11.28 -22.71
N LYS A 246 -7.66 -11.96 -21.64
CA LYS A 246 -7.60 -11.46 -20.26
C LYS A 246 -6.22 -11.75 -19.69
N ILE A 247 -5.26 -10.87 -19.97
CA ILE A 247 -3.87 -11.01 -19.55
C ILE A 247 -3.38 -9.78 -18.79
N SER A 248 -2.69 -9.98 -17.68
CA SER A 248 -2.06 -8.91 -16.92
C SER A 248 -0.70 -8.54 -17.51
N LYS A 249 -0.26 -7.29 -17.27
CA LYS A 249 1.09 -6.84 -17.61
C LYS A 249 2.18 -7.73 -16.99
N LYS A 250 1.94 -8.29 -15.80
CA LYS A 250 2.87 -9.20 -15.12
C LYS A 250 3.02 -10.50 -15.89
N GLU A 251 1.92 -11.09 -16.35
CA GLU A 251 1.95 -12.33 -17.13
C GLU A 251 2.64 -12.10 -18.49
N LEU A 252 2.40 -10.96 -19.15
CA LEU A 252 3.14 -10.60 -20.37
C LEU A 252 4.66 -10.48 -20.14
N LEU A 253 5.08 -9.93 -19.00
CA LEU A 253 6.50 -9.85 -18.63
C LEU A 253 7.10 -11.23 -18.36
N VAL A 254 6.37 -12.12 -17.68
CA VAL A 254 6.79 -13.51 -17.45
C VAL A 254 6.94 -14.25 -18.78
N ALA A 255 5.92 -14.18 -19.64
CA ALA A 255 5.96 -14.79 -20.98
C ALA A 255 7.14 -14.27 -21.80
N GLN A 256 7.43 -12.97 -21.74
CA GLN A 256 8.59 -12.39 -22.43
C GLN A 256 9.93 -12.96 -21.92
N LEU A 257 10.08 -13.17 -20.62
CA LEU A 257 11.30 -13.77 -20.03
C LEU A 257 11.46 -15.24 -20.46
N GLU A 258 10.37 -16.01 -20.46
CA GLU A 258 10.37 -17.41 -20.88
C GLU A 258 10.72 -17.56 -22.36
N LEU A 259 10.08 -16.76 -23.23
CA LEU A 259 10.41 -16.71 -24.66
C LEU A 259 11.87 -16.29 -24.90
N GLY A 260 12.40 -15.38 -24.08
CA GLY A 260 13.81 -14.98 -24.13
C GLY A 260 14.77 -16.14 -23.88
N ARG A 261 14.43 -17.05 -22.94
CA ARG A 261 15.21 -18.27 -22.70
C ARG A 261 15.17 -19.21 -23.90
N ILE A 262 13.97 -19.43 -24.48
CA ILE A 262 13.77 -20.28 -25.66
C ILE A 262 14.58 -19.74 -26.85
N TYR A 263 14.51 -18.43 -27.10
CA TYR A 263 15.26 -17.80 -28.18
C TYR A 263 16.78 -17.93 -27.98
N ASN A 264 17.28 -17.76 -26.76
CA ASN A 264 18.70 -17.85 -26.50
C ASN A 264 19.25 -19.28 -26.69
N GLN A 265 18.46 -20.30 -26.38
CA GLN A 265 18.83 -21.71 -26.55
C GLN A 265 18.75 -22.15 -28.02
N ASN A 266 17.63 -21.88 -28.69
CA ASN A 266 17.31 -22.50 -29.98
C ASN A 266 17.39 -21.54 -31.16
N LYS A 267 17.65 -20.25 -30.94
CA LYS A 267 17.56 -19.18 -31.94
C LYS A 267 16.23 -19.18 -32.69
N ASP A 268 15.16 -19.59 -32.01
CA ASP A 268 13.83 -19.73 -32.58
C ASP A 268 13.24 -18.37 -32.98
N TRP A 269 13.09 -18.15 -34.28
CA TRP A 269 12.52 -16.93 -34.85
C TRP A 269 11.05 -16.70 -34.47
N GLN A 270 10.28 -17.75 -34.19
CA GLN A 270 8.91 -17.61 -33.70
C GLN A 270 8.91 -17.05 -32.28
N ALA A 271 9.79 -17.54 -31.41
CA ALA A 271 9.99 -16.98 -30.08
C ALA A 271 10.41 -15.50 -30.16
N LEU A 272 11.32 -15.13 -31.07
CA LEU A 272 11.70 -13.73 -31.27
C LEU A 272 10.52 -12.84 -31.69
N LYS A 273 9.68 -13.31 -32.62
CA LYS A 273 8.47 -12.59 -33.03
C LYS A 273 7.52 -12.39 -31.85
N ALA A 274 7.32 -13.41 -31.03
CA ALA A 274 6.48 -13.32 -29.83
C ALA A 274 7.05 -12.37 -28.77
N ILE A 275 8.37 -12.36 -28.54
CA ILE A 275 9.04 -11.40 -27.65
C ILE A 275 8.74 -9.96 -28.08
N ILE A 276 8.80 -9.69 -29.38
CA ILE A 276 8.49 -8.39 -29.96
C ILE A 276 7.02 -8.04 -29.73
N SER A 277 6.08 -8.96 -29.99
CA SER A 277 4.65 -8.74 -29.73
C SER A 277 4.36 -8.47 -28.26
N CYS A 278 4.98 -9.20 -27.32
CA CYS A 278 4.89 -8.92 -25.89
C CYS A 278 5.39 -7.50 -25.57
N ALA A 279 6.56 -7.11 -26.08
CA ALA A 279 7.11 -5.78 -25.87
C ALA A 279 6.19 -4.67 -26.42
N GLN A 280 5.62 -4.87 -27.61
CA GLN A 280 4.67 -3.92 -28.22
C GLN A 280 3.38 -3.82 -27.39
N ALA A 281 2.81 -4.94 -26.96
CA ALA A 281 1.62 -4.97 -26.10
C ALA A 281 1.87 -4.24 -24.77
N ILE A 282 3.04 -4.43 -24.14
CA ILE A 282 3.42 -3.74 -22.90
C ILE A 282 3.52 -2.23 -23.11
N LYS A 283 4.16 -1.78 -24.20
CA LYS A 283 4.33 -0.35 -24.51
C LYS A 283 3.00 0.33 -24.84
N VAL A 284 2.21 -0.24 -25.73
CA VAL A 284 0.88 0.29 -26.10
C VAL A 284 -0.07 0.22 -24.91
N GLY A 285 -0.04 -0.86 -24.13
CA GLY A 285 -0.82 -0.98 -22.91
C GLY A 285 -0.47 0.11 -21.88
N HIS A 286 0.78 0.56 -21.82
CA HIS A 286 1.16 1.70 -20.99
C HIS A 286 0.67 3.04 -21.59
N ALA A 287 0.73 3.24 -22.90
CA ALA A 287 0.14 4.42 -23.54
C ALA A 287 -1.37 4.56 -23.26
N ILE A 288 -2.12 3.44 -23.33
CA ILE A 288 -3.55 3.39 -22.98
C ILE A 288 -3.76 3.81 -21.51
N GLU A 289 -2.93 3.30 -20.60
CA GLU A 289 -2.96 3.68 -19.18
C GLU A 289 -2.80 5.19 -18.99
N LEU A 290 -1.83 5.80 -19.68
CA LEU A 290 -1.54 7.22 -19.55
C LEU A 290 -2.70 8.10 -20.04
N ILE A 291 -3.30 7.80 -21.19
CA ILE A 291 -4.44 8.61 -21.68
C ILE A 291 -5.69 8.47 -20.81
N GLU A 292 -5.90 7.28 -20.23
CA GLU A 292 -7.04 7.01 -19.34
C GLU A 292 -6.92 7.68 -17.97
N THR A 293 -5.70 7.93 -17.49
CA THR A 293 -5.45 8.24 -16.07
C THR A 293 -4.67 9.52 -15.83
N GLN A 294 -3.65 9.81 -16.65
CA GLN A 294 -2.71 10.92 -16.50
C GLN A 294 -2.98 12.08 -17.48
N GLY A 295 -3.57 11.78 -18.63
CA GLY A 295 -3.92 12.76 -19.67
C GLY A 295 -2.86 12.93 -20.76
N VAL A 296 -3.16 13.85 -21.68
CA VAL A 296 -2.46 14.03 -22.95
C VAL A 296 -0.99 14.42 -22.75
N SER A 297 -0.70 15.38 -21.88
CA SER A 297 0.68 15.87 -21.66
C SER A 297 1.68 14.76 -21.32
N VAL A 298 1.29 13.83 -20.43
CA VAL A 298 2.15 12.73 -20.01
C VAL A 298 2.27 11.69 -21.13
N LEU A 299 1.17 11.42 -21.86
CA LEU A 299 1.21 10.55 -23.02
C LEU A 299 2.14 11.10 -24.11
N THR A 300 2.09 12.40 -24.41
CA THR A 300 3.00 13.06 -25.38
C THR A 300 4.45 12.81 -24.99
N GLN A 301 4.83 13.09 -23.75
CA GLN A 301 6.20 12.87 -23.28
C GLN A 301 6.65 11.41 -23.44
N TYR A 302 5.77 10.46 -23.13
CA TYR A 302 6.04 9.04 -23.31
C TYR A 302 6.23 8.67 -24.79
N LEU A 303 5.33 9.13 -25.67
CA LEU A 303 5.39 8.85 -27.11
C LEU A 303 6.62 9.50 -27.75
N THR A 304 6.99 10.73 -27.38
CA THR A 304 8.21 11.38 -27.85
C THR A 304 9.48 10.65 -27.42
N LYS A 305 9.50 10.08 -26.20
CA LYS A 305 10.63 9.21 -25.78
C LYS A 305 10.67 7.92 -26.60
N LEU A 306 9.50 7.36 -26.90
CA LEU A 306 9.37 6.15 -27.72
C LEU A 306 9.84 6.40 -29.16
N THR A 307 9.56 7.56 -29.77
CA THR A 307 10.07 7.88 -31.12
C THR A 307 11.59 8.06 -31.17
N LYS A 308 12.21 8.46 -30.05
CA LYS A 308 13.67 8.60 -29.92
C LYS A 308 14.40 7.29 -29.65
N ASP A 309 13.71 6.26 -29.13
CA ASP A 309 14.27 4.93 -28.88
C ASP A 309 14.42 4.11 -30.17
N LYS A 310 15.56 4.32 -30.86
CA LYS A 310 15.90 3.57 -32.09
C LYS A 310 16.50 2.18 -31.83
N GLN A 311 16.87 1.86 -30.59
CA GLN A 311 17.58 0.62 -30.28
C GLN A 311 16.63 -0.58 -30.18
N SER A 312 15.42 -0.39 -29.66
CA SER A 312 14.46 -1.48 -29.52
C SER A 312 13.82 -1.88 -30.86
N SER A 313 14.04 -3.13 -31.30
CA SER A 313 13.37 -3.70 -32.48
C SER A 313 11.84 -3.63 -32.39
N ALA A 314 11.30 -3.79 -31.18
CA ALA A 314 9.88 -3.65 -30.92
C ALA A 314 9.39 -2.21 -31.09
N THR A 315 10.19 -1.21 -30.71
CA THR A 315 9.87 0.21 -30.93
C THR A 315 9.87 0.53 -32.42
N ARG A 316 10.93 0.13 -33.16
CA ARG A 316 11.01 0.38 -34.60
C ARG A 316 9.81 -0.18 -35.37
N ARG A 317 9.48 -1.46 -35.15
CA ARG A 317 8.30 -2.10 -35.77
C ARG A 317 6.98 -1.52 -35.30
N LEU A 318 6.91 -0.97 -34.08
CA LEU A 318 5.69 -0.33 -33.60
C LEU A 318 5.48 0.98 -34.36
N LEU A 319 6.54 1.78 -34.53
CA LEU A 319 6.52 3.07 -35.22
C LEU A 319 6.23 2.98 -36.73
N GLU A 320 6.37 1.81 -37.33
CA GLU A 320 5.94 1.54 -38.71
C GLU A 320 4.41 1.47 -38.86
N ASP A 321 3.70 1.17 -37.77
CA ASP A 321 2.24 1.04 -37.75
C ASP A 321 1.54 2.39 -37.95
N TYR A 322 0.68 2.52 -38.96
CA TYR A 322 -0.01 3.79 -39.23
C TYR A 322 -0.87 4.25 -38.04
N ARG A 323 -1.39 3.31 -37.23
CA ARG A 323 -2.23 3.63 -36.06
C ARG A 323 -1.43 4.30 -34.95
N ILE A 324 -0.17 3.90 -34.72
CA ILE A 324 0.64 4.59 -33.71
C ILE A 324 0.99 6.00 -34.18
N LYS A 325 1.27 6.17 -35.48
CA LYS A 325 1.52 7.51 -36.06
C LYS A 325 0.30 8.41 -35.89
N LYS A 326 -0.90 7.90 -36.19
CA LYS A 326 -2.17 8.60 -35.95
C LYS A 326 -2.35 8.96 -34.47
N ALA A 327 -2.09 8.03 -33.56
CA ALA A 327 -2.20 8.28 -32.12
C ALA A 327 -1.23 9.37 -31.65
N ILE A 328 0.01 9.39 -32.15
CA ILE A 328 1.00 10.44 -31.87
C ILE A 328 0.48 11.80 -32.33
N GLU A 329 0.06 11.91 -33.59
CA GLU A 329 -0.44 13.16 -34.18
C GLU A 329 -1.64 13.72 -33.40
N LEU A 330 -2.64 12.87 -33.10
CA LEU A 330 -3.80 13.27 -32.30
C LEU A 330 -3.39 13.76 -30.91
N THR A 331 -2.45 13.07 -30.26
CA THR A 331 -1.96 13.44 -28.93
C THR A 331 -1.21 14.77 -28.96
N GLU A 332 -0.36 15.01 -29.97
CA GLU A 332 0.38 16.26 -30.14
C GLU A 332 -0.56 17.45 -30.35
N LYS A 333 -1.57 17.31 -31.23
CA LYS A 333 -2.60 18.35 -31.45
C LYS A 333 -3.36 18.73 -30.17
N LEU A 334 -3.69 17.75 -29.32
CA LEU A 334 -4.34 18.03 -28.04
C LEU A 334 -3.38 18.67 -27.01
N ASN A 335 -2.10 18.28 -27.05
CA ASN A 335 -1.09 18.82 -26.15
C ASN A 335 -0.78 20.30 -26.47
N GLU A 336 -0.75 20.67 -27.76
CA GLU A 336 -0.62 22.07 -28.20
C GLU A 336 -1.77 22.94 -27.67
N LYS A 337 -2.99 22.39 -27.67
CA LYS A 337 -4.18 23.01 -27.06
C LYS A 337 -4.19 22.97 -25.54
N ARG A 338 -3.17 22.38 -24.89
CA ARG A 338 -3.05 22.20 -23.44
C ARG A 338 -4.29 21.55 -22.82
N VAL A 339 -4.91 20.59 -23.53
CA VAL A 339 -6.09 19.89 -23.02
C VAL A 339 -5.67 18.96 -21.89
N GLU A 340 -6.37 19.08 -20.77
CA GLU A 340 -6.09 18.32 -19.57
C GLU A 340 -7.11 17.22 -19.30
N HIS A 341 -6.72 16.25 -18.46
CA HIS A 341 -7.63 15.19 -18.04
C HIS A 341 -8.76 15.81 -17.19
N PRO A 342 -10.04 15.51 -17.47
CA PRO A 342 -11.19 16.16 -16.81
C PRO A 342 -11.26 15.95 -15.29
N LYS A 343 -10.67 14.87 -14.77
CA LYS A 343 -10.51 14.66 -13.32
C LYS A 343 -9.81 15.81 -12.61
N LEU A 344 -8.88 16.52 -13.26
CA LEU A 344 -8.19 17.65 -12.64
C LEU A 344 -9.16 18.80 -12.38
N GLU A 345 -10.01 19.13 -13.34
CA GLU A 345 -11.03 20.16 -13.19
C GLU A 345 -12.04 19.78 -12.09
N GLU A 346 -12.47 18.52 -12.08
CA GLU A 346 -13.40 18.01 -11.06
C GLU A 346 -12.79 18.03 -9.66
N LEU A 347 -11.52 17.64 -9.53
CA LEU A 347 -10.77 17.75 -8.27
C LEU A 347 -10.73 19.20 -7.79
N LEU A 348 -10.38 20.15 -8.67
CA LEU A 348 -10.32 21.57 -8.32
C LEU A 348 -11.68 22.08 -7.84
N LYS A 349 -12.78 21.69 -8.50
CA LYS A 349 -14.14 22.04 -8.07
C LYS A 349 -14.45 21.52 -6.67
N ILE A 350 -14.17 20.24 -6.43
CA ILE A 350 -14.40 19.60 -5.12
C ILE A 350 -13.59 20.32 -4.04
N VAL A 351 -12.27 20.45 -4.22
CA VAL A 351 -11.41 21.07 -3.20
C VAL A 351 -11.78 22.52 -2.95
N ASN A 352 -12.04 23.33 -3.99
CA ASN A 352 -12.49 24.72 -3.83
C ASN A 352 -13.79 24.82 -3.04
N ASN A 353 -14.76 23.96 -3.33
CA ASN A 353 -16.04 23.97 -2.63
C ASN A 353 -15.88 23.60 -1.15
N GLU A 354 -14.98 22.66 -0.84
CA GLU A 354 -14.72 22.25 0.54
C GLU A 354 -13.96 23.31 1.33
N VAL A 355 -12.90 23.89 0.76
CA VAL A 355 -12.14 24.97 1.40
C VAL A 355 -13.02 26.21 1.60
N LYS A 356 -13.96 26.51 0.68
CA LYS A 356 -14.94 27.60 0.89
C LYS A 356 -15.91 27.33 2.04
N LYS A 357 -16.34 26.07 2.24
CA LYS A 357 -17.26 25.69 3.32
C LYS A 357 -16.56 25.62 4.67
N LYS A 358 -15.36 25.06 4.72
CA LYS A 358 -14.53 24.90 5.92
C LYS A 358 -13.08 25.24 5.55
N PRO A 359 -12.64 26.50 5.73
CA PRO A 359 -11.29 26.95 5.35
C PRO A 359 -10.16 26.11 5.96
N ASN A 360 -10.36 25.59 7.17
CA ASN A 360 -9.39 24.76 7.87
C ASN A 360 -9.61 23.25 7.65
N ALA A 361 -10.39 22.84 6.63
CA ALA A 361 -10.58 21.43 6.33
C ALA A 361 -9.28 20.82 5.82
N LYS A 362 -8.81 19.77 6.49
CA LYS A 362 -7.65 18.99 6.04
C LYS A 362 -8.08 18.01 4.95
N ILE A 363 -7.40 18.07 3.81
CA ILE A 363 -7.70 17.24 2.64
C ILE A 363 -6.43 16.50 2.24
N ILE A 364 -6.55 15.19 1.98
CA ILE A 364 -5.49 14.41 1.32
C ILE A 364 -5.98 13.96 -0.05
N VAL A 365 -5.20 14.26 -1.08
CA VAL A 365 -5.42 13.76 -2.44
C VAL A 365 -4.40 12.68 -2.76
N PHE A 366 -4.84 11.44 -2.94
CA PHE A 366 -3.99 10.34 -3.36
C PHE A 366 -3.98 10.18 -4.88
N ALA A 367 -2.79 10.22 -5.47
CA ALA A 367 -2.53 9.91 -6.89
C ALA A 367 -1.46 8.81 -7.01
N ASN A 368 -1.42 8.08 -8.12
CA ASN A 368 -0.50 6.94 -8.25
C ASN A 368 0.92 7.34 -8.67
N TYR A 369 1.09 8.48 -9.35
CA TYR A 369 2.36 8.91 -9.95
C TYR A 369 2.84 10.24 -9.37
N ARG A 370 4.17 10.44 -9.31
CA ARG A 370 4.78 11.68 -8.82
C ARG A 370 4.43 12.87 -9.71
N ASP A 371 4.46 12.68 -11.03
CA ASP A 371 4.11 13.74 -11.99
C ASP A 371 2.67 14.21 -11.81
N SER A 372 1.73 13.30 -11.51
CA SER A 372 0.36 13.65 -11.13
C SER A 372 0.31 14.48 -9.84
N VAL A 373 1.06 14.07 -8.81
CA VAL A 373 1.13 14.81 -7.55
C VAL A 373 1.63 16.24 -7.77
N GLU A 374 2.74 16.41 -8.50
CA GLU A 374 3.28 17.76 -8.78
C GLU A 374 2.27 18.62 -9.55
N LYS A 375 1.63 18.03 -10.55
CA LYS A 375 0.66 18.72 -11.39
C LYS A 375 -0.58 19.15 -10.64
N ILE A 376 -1.12 18.26 -9.81
CA ILE A 376 -2.30 18.54 -8.98
C ILE A 376 -1.97 19.65 -7.98
N ALA A 377 -0.85 19.55 -7.26
CA ALA A 377 -0.43 20.57 -6.30
C ALA A 377 -0.28 21.94 -6.95
N LYS A 378 0.46 22.04 -8.07
CA LYS A 378 0.62 23.30 -8.82
C LYS A 378 -0.70 23.85 -9.34
N SER A 379 -1.63 22.98 -9.72
CA SER A 379 -2.94 23.42 -10.21
C SER A 379 -3.81 23.97 -9.07
N LEU A 380 -3.73 23.36 -7.89
CA LEU A 380 -4.39 23.86 -6.68
C LEU A 380 -3.81 25.22 -6.25
N GLU A 381 -2.48 25.35 -6.22
CA GLU A 381 -1.79 26.61 -5.88
C GLU A 381 -2.17 27.74 -6.85
N LYS A 382 -2.22 27.47 -8.15
CA LYS A 382 -2.67 28.44 -9.17
C LYS A 382 -4.12 28.89 -8.98
N ASN A 383 -4.93 28.11 -8.28
CA ASN A 383 -6.31 28.44 -7.93
C ASN A 383 -6.44 28.99 -6.50
N GLY A 384 -5.33 29.41 -5.88
CA GLY A 384 -5.33 30.03 -4.55
C GLY A 384 -5.50 29.03 -3.39
N ILE A 385 -5.30 27.74 -3.62
CA ILE A 385 -5.35 26.71 -2.56
C ILE A 385 -3.93 26.32 -2.17
N GLU A 386 -3.62 26.44 -0.88
CA GLU A 386 -2.33 26.02 -0.33
C GLU A 386 -2.21 24.50 -0.31
N ALA A 387 -1.49 23.96 -1.29
CA ALA A 387 -1.26 22.53 -1.45
C ALA A 387 0.23 22.20 -1.40
N ARG A 388 0.59 21.05 -0.82
CA ARG A 388 1.97 20.53 -0.84
C ARG A 388 2.05 19.12 -1.40
N GLU A 389 3.12 18.87 -2.12
CA GLU A 389 3.45 17.57 -2.71
C GLU A 389 4.05 16.62 -1.66
N PHE A 390 3.64 15.36 -1.66
CA PHE A 390 4.14 14.33 -0.74
C PHE A 390 4.45 13.00 -1.45
N TYR A 391 5.72 12.73 -1.69
CA TYR A 391 6.18 11.50 -2.34
C TYR A 391 7.46 10.94 -1.72
N GLY A 392 7.81 9.72 -2.15
CA GLY A 392 8.95 8.97 -1.62
C GLY A 392 10.31 9.57 -1.95
N GLN A 393 11.33 9.00 -1.29
CA GLN A 393 12.73 9.32 -1.54
C GLN A 393 13.12 9.05 -3.01
N ALA A 394 14.13 9.78 -3.48
CA ALA A 394 14.69 9.62 -4.81
C ALA A 394 15.40 8.27 -4.91
N LYS A 395 15.27 7.58 -6.06
CA LYS A 395 16.13 6.43 -6.37
C LYS A 395 17.23 6.90 -7.32
N LYS A 396 18.45 7.02 -6.78
CA LYS A 396 19.77 7.18 -7.44
C LYS A 396 19.98 8.35 -8.42
N SER A 397 18.96 8.97 -9.02
CA SER A 397 19.10 10.16 -9.89
C SER A 397 17.74 10.75 -10.28
N GLY A 398 16.97 11.24 -9.31
CA GLY A 398 15.67 11.87 -9.59
C GLY A 398 15.15 12.72 -8.44
N LYS A 399 14.01 13.38 -8.66
CA LYS A 399 13.31 14.16 -7.62
C LYS A 399 12.69 13.23 -6.58
N GLY A 400 12.86 13.54 -5.30
CA GLY A 400 12.30 12.77 -4.19
C GLY A 400 12.47 13.53 -2.87
N LEU A 401 11.54 13.37 -1.94
CA LEU A 401 11.63 14.04 -0.64
C LEU A 401 12.57 13.27 0.29
N SER A 402 13.46 13.98 0.98
CA SER A 402 14.26 13.40 2.06
C SER A 402 13.35 13.02 3.23
N GLN A 403 13.79 12.10 4.10
CA GLN A 403 13.01 11.74 5.29
C GLN A 403 12.77 12.95 6.21
N LYS A 404 13.76 13.86 6.32
CA LYS A 404 13.63 15.10 7.09
C LYS A 404 12.54 16.00 6.49
N GLY A 405 12.57 16.21 5.18
CA GLY A 405 11.55 17.01 4.48
C GLY A 405 10.16 16.39 4.53
N GLN A 406 10.04 15.06 4.52
CA GLN A 406 8.75 14.40 4.73
C GLN A 406 8.18 14.65 6.12
N ILE A 407 9.02 14.64 7.16
CA ILE A 407 8.60 14.93 8.54
C ILE A 407 8.18 16.40 8.66
N GLU A 408 8.95 17.31 8.08
CA GLU A 408 8.67 18.75 8.07
C GLU A 408 7.31 19.04 7.42
N ILE A 409 7.05 18.54 6.21
CA ILE A 409 5.76 18.72 5.52
C ILE A 409 4.59 18.17 6.35
N ILE A 410 4.76 17.04 7.05
CA ILE A 410 3.70 16.51 7.92
C ILE A 410 3.49 17.38 9.16
N ASN A 411 4.56 17.90 9.76
CA ASN A 411 4.43 18.83 10.89
C ASN A 411 3.73 20.13 10.47
N GLU A 412 4.11 20.69 9.32
CA GLU A 412 3.45 21.87 8.74
C GLU A 412 1.96 21.61 8.47
N PHE A 413 1.63 20.43 7.96
CA PHE A 413 0.24 19.98 7.77
C PHE A 413 -0.50 19.78 9.10
N GLU A 414 0.17 19.29 10.15
CA GLU A 414 -0.38 19.18 11.50
C GLU A 414 -0.73 20.56 12.06
N LEU A 415 0.16 21.53 11.87
CA LEU A 415 0.04 22.91 12.35
C LEU A 415 -0.91 23.79 11.52
N ASN A 416 -1.59 23.24 10.50
CA ASN A 416 -2.46 23.99 9.57
C ASN A 416 -1.74 25.11 8.79
N LEU A 417 -0.43 24.97 8.52
CA LEU A 417 0.29 25.92 7.65
C LEU A 417 -0.09 25.78 6.17
N PHE A 418 -0.70 24.64 5.83
CA PHE A 418 -1.44 24.40 4.60
C PHE A 418 -2.47 23.31 4.89
N ASN A 419 -3.52 23.23 4.08
CA ASN A 419 -4.67 22.36 4.35
C ASN A 419 -4.88 21.26 3.30
N VAL A 420 -4.12 21.25 2.20
CA VAL A 420 -4.19 20.18 1.18
C VAL A 420 -2.86 19.46 0.98
N LEU A 421 -2.83 18.16 1.26
CA LEU A 421 -1.69 17.29 1.02
C LEU A 421 -1.93 16.42 -0.22
N VAL A 422 -1.09 16.53 -1.24
CA VAL A 422 -1.21 15.73 -2.47
C VAL A 422 -0.13 14.65 -2.45
N ALA A 423 -0.52 13.37 -2.40
CA ALA A 423 0.40 12.30 -2.05
C ALA A 423 0.37 11.10 -3.00
N THR A 424 1.54 10.45 -3.14
CA THR A 424 1.66 9.11 -3.75
C THR A 424 1.45 8.00 -2.70
N SER A 425 1.58 6.73 -3.10
CA SER A 425 1.48 5.58 -2.18
C SER A 425 2.47 5.58 -1.00
N VAL A 426 3.43 6.50 -0.98
CA VAL A 426 4.35 6.70 0.16
C VAL A 426 3.60 7.22 1.40
N ALA A 427 2.48 7.91 1.21
CA ALA A 427 1.58 8.31 2.27
C ALA A 427 0.74 7.15 2.86
N GLU A 428 0.70 6.00 2.18
CA GLU A 428 -0.04 4.81 2.66
C GLU A 428 0.77 4.02 3.68
N GLU A 429 2.06 3.84 3.38
CA GLU A 429 2.96 2.94 4.07
C GLU A 429 4.13 3.75 4.62
N GLY A 430 4.00 4.21 5.86
CA GLY A 430 5.19 4.51 6.63
C GLY A 430 5.13 5.74 7.51
N LEU A 431 4.40 6.79 7.14
CA LEU A 431 4.20 7.96 7.98
C LEU A 431 2.78 7.97 8.56
N SER A 432 2.67 8.32 9.85
CA SER A 432 1.40 8.73 10.43
C SER A 432 0.99 10.05 9.81
N ILE A 433 0.22 10.02 8.74
CA ILE A 433 -0.50 11.23 8.34
C ILE A 433 -1.62 11.44 9.36
N PRO A 434 -1.80 12.68 9.85
CA PRO A 434 -2.89 13.05 10.75
C PRO A 434 -4.25 12.59 10.25
N ALA A 435 -5.21 12.55 11.17
CA ALA A 435 -6.60 12.46 10.78
C ALA A 435 -6.97 13.68 9.92
N VAL A 436 -7.69 13.43 8.83
CA VAL A 436 -8.14 14.47 7.90
C VAL A 436 -9.65 14.40 7.71
N ASP A 437 -10.25 15.51 7.33
CA ASP A 437 -11.68 15.61 7.06
C ASP A 437 -12.06 14.86 5.78
N ILE A 438 -11.20 14.97 4.75
CA ILE A 438 -11.50 14.45 3.41
C ILE A 438 -10.31 13.69 2.82
N VAL A 439 -10.59 12.48 2.34
CA VAL A 439 -9.65 11.69 1.52
C VAL A 439 -10.18 11.60 0.10
N ILE A 440 -9.42 12.12 -0.86
CA ILE A 440 -9.77 12.07 -2.28
C ILE A 440 -8.82 11.08 -2.98
N PHE A 441 -9.39 10.07 -3.63
CA PHE A 441 -8.69 9.22 -4.56
C PHE A 441 -8.80 9.84 -5.94
N TYR A 442 -7.73 10.51 -6.40
CA TYR A 442 -7.64 11.01 -7.77
C TYR A 442 -7.68 9.85 -8.79
N GLU A 443 -7.17 8.70 -8.37
CA GLU A 443 -7.25 7.43 -9.08
C GLU A 443 -7.55 6.30 -8.07
N PRO A 444 -8.51 5.42 -8.36
CA PRO A 444 -8.70 4.20 -7.59
C PRO A 444 -7.48 3.30 -7.67
N VAL A 445 -7.31 2.43 -6.67
CA VAL A 445 -6.28 1.38 -6.67
C VAL A 445 -6.93 0.02 -6.60
N ALA A 446 -6.39 -0.96 -7.33
CA ALA A 446 -6.93 -2.32 -7.36
C ALA A 446 -6.73 -3.13 -6.05
N SER A 447 -6.01 -2.57 -5.08
CA SER A 447 -5.68 -3.22 -3.81
C SER A 447 -6.67 -2.78 -2.72
N GLU A 448 -7.44 -3.72 -2.20
CA GLU A 448 -8.36 -3.52 -1.08
C GLU A 448 -7.63 -3.04 0.17
N ILE A 449 -6.44 -3.59 0.44
CA ILE A 449 -5.62 -3.25 1.60
C ILE A 449 -5.27 -1.76 1.58
N ARG A 450 -4.80 -1.28 0.41
CA ARG A 450 -4.45 0.13 0.21
C ARG A 450 -5.65 1.04 0.31
N THR A 451 -6.79 0.63 -0.28
CA THR A 451 -8.04 1.38 -0.19
C THR A 451 -8.49 1.55 1.26
N ILE A 452 -8.47 0.48 2.06
CA ILE A 452 -8.83 0.52 3.50
C ILE A 452 -7.84 1.40 4.29
N GLN A 453 -6.53 1.27 4.05
CA GLN A 453 -5.51 2.06 4.75
C GLN A 453 -5.59 3.56 4.44
N ARG A 454 -5.87 3.92 3.18
CA ARG A 454 -6.08 5.33 2.76
C ARG A 454 -7.38 5.89 3.33
N ARG A 455 -8.48 5.13 3.27
CA ARG A 455 -9.77 5.52 3.86
C ARG A 455 -9.66 5.75 5.36
N GLY A 456 -8.92 4.90 6.06
CA GLY A 456 -8.67 5.02 7.50
C GLY A 456 -7.86 6.23 7.94
N ARG A 457 -7.57 7.19 7.05
CA ARG A 457 -7.01 8.52 7.38
C ARG A 457 -8.08 9.54 7.72
N THR A 458 -9.34 9.27 7.38
CA THR A 458 -10.51 10.04 7.81
C THR A 458 -11.42 9.19 8.70
N GLY A 459 -12.45 9.79 9.30
CA GLY A 459 -13.43 9.05 10.11
C GLY A 459 -12.91 8.55 11.47
N ARG A 460 -11.89 9.21 12.05
CA ARG A 460 -11.29 8.80 13.34
C ARG A 460 -11.86 9.56 14.54
N THR A 461 -11.95 10.88 14.44
CA THR A 461 -12.41 11.78 15.51
C THR A 461 -13.77 12.38 15.19
N GLU A 462 -14.00 12.73 13.92
CA GLU A 462 -15.26 13.25 13.39
C GLU A 462 -15.68 12.44 12.16
N ALA A 463 -16.91 12.66 11.70
CA ALA A 463 -17.42 12.07 10.47
C ALA A 463 -16.50 12.44 9.29
N GLY A 464 -16.08 11.42 8.54
CA GLY A 464 -15.14 11.56 7.45
C GLY A 464 -15.80 11.51 6.08
N ARG A 465 -15.14 12.08 5.06
CA ARG A 465 -15.55 11.91 3.66
C ARG A 465 -14.46 11.27 2.83
N VAL A 466 -14.86 10.28 2.02
CA VAL A 466 -13.97 9.63 1.06
C VAL A 466 -14.57 9.81 -0.32
N ILE A 467 -13.81 10.41 -1.22
CA ILE A 467 -14.25 10.70 -2.59
C ILE A 467 -13.38 9.92 -3.57
N PHE A 468 -14.01 9.16 -4.47
CA PHE A 468 -13.32 8.50 -5.59
C PHE A 468 -13.63 9.23 -6.88
N LEU A 469 -12.59 9.76 -7.55
CA LEU A 469 -12.70 10.20 -8.94
C LEU A 469 -12.51 8.98 -9.84
N ILE A 470 -13.51 8.67 -10.68
CA ILE A 470 -13.53 7.45 -11.51
C ILE A 470 -13.80 7.85 -12.94
N THR A 471 -12.81 7.71 -13.82
CA THR A 471 -13.07 7.83 -15.26
C THR A 471 -13.87 6.61 -15.73
N LYS A 472 -15.04 6.83 -16.36
CA LYS A 472 -15.90 5.73 -16.83
C LYS A 472 -15.27 4.96 -17.99
N ASN A 473 -15.56 3.66 -18.07
CA ASN A 473 -15.07 2.79 -19.16
C ASN A 473 -13.54 2.77 -19.29
N THR A 474 -12.81 2.97 -18.18
CA THR A 474 -11.35 2.87 -18.11
C THR A 474 -10.91 1.93 -17.00
N ARG A 475 -9.59 1.81 -16.84
CA ARG A 475 -8.99 1.07 -15.71
C ARG A 475 -9.40 1.59 -14.34
N ASP A 476 -9.76 2.86 -14.19
CA ASP A 476 -10.21 3.42 -12.90
C ASP A 476 -11.43 2.67 -12.38
N GLU A 477 -12.42 2.46 -13.25
CA GLU A 477 -13.64 1.72 -12.91
C GLU A 477 -13.34 0.27 -12.56
N TRP A 478 -12.46 -0.40 -13.33
CA TRP A 478 -12.02 -1.76 -13.01
C TRP A 478 -11.28 -1.82 -11.67
N TYR A 479 -10.37 -0.89 -11.38
CA TYR A 479 -9.62 -0.81 -10.12
C TYR A 479 -10.55 -0.59 -8.94
N TYR A 480 -11.50 0.34 -9.05
CA TYR A 480 -12.51 0.59 -8.03
C TYR A 480 -13.31 -0.68 -7.70
N TRP A 481 -13.92 -1.30 -8.72
CA TRP A 481 -14.75 -2.49 -8.50
C TRP A 481 -13.93 -3.71 -8.07
N SER A 482 -12.69 -3.83 -8.53
CA SER A 482 -11.76 -4.89 -8.08
C SER A 482 -11.48 -4.78 -6.59
N ALA A 483 -11.10 -3.58 -6.10
CA ALA A 483 -10.87 -3.36 -4.67
C ALA A 483 -12.15 -3.54 -3.85
N TYR A 484 -13.28 -2.99 -4.30
CA TYR A 484 -14.57 -3.12 -3.63
C TYR A 484 -15.00 -4.58 -3.45
N ASN A 485 -14.88 -5.38 -4.52
CA ASN A 485 -15.25 -6.79 -4.48
C ASN A 485 -14.30 -7.62 -3.60
N LYS A 486 -13.00 -7.31 -3.61
CA LYS A 486 -12.02 -7.96 -2.73
C LYS A 486 -12.25 -7.61 -1.26
N GLU A 487 -12.57 -6.36 -0.94
CA GLU A 487 -12.95 -5.94 0.42
C GLU A 487 -14.23 -6.65 0.87
N LYS A 488 -15.26 -6.72 0.01
CA LYS A 488 -16.50 -7.45 0.32
C LYS A 488 -16.23 -8.94 0.58
N ARG A 489 -15.35 -9.57 -0.21
CA ARG A 489 -14.91 -10.95 0.00
C ARG A 489 -14.15 -11.11 1.31
N MET A 490 -13.21 -10.22 1.60
CA MET A 490 -12.47 -10.19 2.86
C MET A 490 -13.42 -10.14 4.06
N ASN A 491 -14.39 -9.22 4.06
CA ASN A 491 -15.35 -9.09 5.16
C ASN A 491 -16.21 -10.36 5.36
N ARG A 492 -16.53 -11.07 4.28
CA ARG A 492 -17.20 -12.39 4.37
C ARG A 492 -16.31 -13.44 5.01
N ILE A 493 -15.03 -13.51 4.62
CA ILE A 493 -14.06 -14.45 5.21
C ILE A 493 -13.86 -14.14 6.70
N LEU A 494 -13.68 -12.86 7.06
CA LEU A 494 -13.54 -12.43 8.45
C LEU A 494 -14.75 -12.79 9.30
N LYS A 495 -15.97 -12.67 8.74
CA LYS A 495 -17.20 -13.10 9.42
C LYS A 495 -17.22 -14.62 9.64
N GLY A 496 -16.89 -15.40 8.62
CA GLY A 496 -16.81 -16.87 8.74
C GLY A 496 -15.75 -17.33 9.75
N LEU A 497 -14.58 -16.66 9.80
CA LEU A 497 -13.54 -16.90 10.80
C LEU A 497 -14.02 -16.66 12.23
N LYS A 498 -14.87 -15.65 12.46
CA LYS A 498 -15.42 -15.33 13.78
C LYS A 498 -16.47 -16.31 14.25
N GLU A 499 -17.35 -16.75 13.35
CA GLU A 499 -18.51 -17.59 13.69
C GLU A 499 -18.15 -19.07 13.91
N GLY A 500 -16.87 -19.45 13.72
CA GLY A 500 -16.41 -20.83 13.87
C GLY A 500 -16.93 -21.79 12.79
N ASP A 501 -17.68 -21.27 11.82
CA ASP A 501 -18.36 -22.02 10.76
C ASP A 501 -17.39 -22.27 9.59
N TYR A 502 -16.31 -22.99 9.88
CA TYR A 502 -15.19 -23.18 8.98
C TYR A 502 -15.30 -24.46 8.14
N LYS A 503 -16.34 -24.54 7.30
CA LYS A 503 -16.36 -25.41 6.10
C LYS A 503 -17.14 -24.76 4.96
N GLN A 504 -16.54 -24.80 3.77
CA GLN A 504 -17.00 -24.24 2.50
C GLN A 504 -18.52 -24.32 2.28
N LYS A 505 -19.19 -23.16 2.14
CA LYS A 505 -20.25 -23.03 1.13
C LYS A 505 -19.68 -22.24 -0.04
N LYS A 506 -19.01 -22.94 -0.96
CA LYS A 506 -18.76 -22.41 -2.30
C LYS A 506 -20.13 -22.15 -2.91
N THR A 507 -20.42 -20.89 -3.20
CA THR A 507 -21.67 -20.55 -3.89
C THR A 507 -21.49 -20.82 -5.38
N ILE A 508 -22.56 -21.19 -6.09
CA ILE A 508 -22.52 -21.42 -7.55
C ILE A 508 -21.91 -20.20 -8.28
N THR A 509 -22.10 -19.00 -7.74
CA THR A 509 -21.51 -17.75 -8.24
C THR A 509 -19.97 -17.73 -8.27
N ASP A 510 -19.30 -18.55 -7.48
CA ASP A 510 -17.83 -18.67 -7.50
C ASP A 510 -17.32 -19.54 -8.67
N PHE A 511 -18.20 -20.31 -9.33
CA PHE A 511 -17.87 -21.15 -10.49
C PHE A 511 -18.22 -20.50 -11.84
N VAL A 512 -19.09 -19.50 -11.90
CA VAL A 512 -19.59 -18.93 -13.18
C VAL A 512 -18.62 -17.91 -13.83
N ARG A 513 -17.42 -17.70 -13.31
CA ARG A 513 -16.42 -16.82 -13.94
C ARG A 513 -15.03 -17.45 -14.00
N LYS A 514 -14.88 -18.47 -14.83
CA LYS A 514 -13.60 -18.76 -15.49
C LYS A 514 -13.70 -18.32 -16.94
#